data_AF-A0AAC9M2F1-F1
#
_entry.id   AF-A0AAC9M2F1-F1
#
_cell.length_a   1.000
_cell.length_b   1.000
_cell.length_c   1.000
_cell.angle_alpha   90.00
_cell.angle_beta   90.00
_cell.angle_gamma   90.00
#
_symmetry.space_group_name_H-M   'P 1'
#
loop_
_entity.id
_entity.type
_entity.pdbx_description
1 polymer ?
#
loop_
_entity_poly.entity_id
_entity_poly.type
_entity_poly.pdbx_seq_one_letter_code
_entity_poly.pdbx_strand_id
1 'polypeptide(L)'
;MKRLLLAPLLITLSILNIGFIGKPKLEVLYCDQEKYMKASIEEMWENFPWIYDNKNGKLYKYDSFLNEINFMETDKVGDSLYTFESRLDGKILKIKETETSYGYVLDDRRYIIDIKEKKSTHYPVDNPERKYINRCIKLDLPKGVKINY
;
A
#
# COMPACT_ATOMS: atom_id res chain seq x y z
N MET A 1 -26.08 55.67 30.06
CA MET A 1 -25.41 54.40 30.43
C MET A 1 -26.15 53.21 29.85
N LYS A 2 -25.72 52.70 28.69
CA LYS A 2 -26.06 51.36 28.19
C LYS A 2 -24.80 50.81 27.50
N ARG A 3 -24.42 49.60 27.89
CA ARG A 3 -23.14 48.95 27.65
C ARG A 3 -22.98 48.56 26.17
N LEU A 4 -21.88 48.98 25.54
CA LEU A 4 -21.33 48.33 24.35
C LEU A 4 -20.78 46.96 24.77
N LEU A 5 -21.38 45.88 24.29
CA LEU A 5 -20.76 44.56 24.35
C LEU A 5 -19.83 44.42 23.14
N LEU A 6 -18.52 44.56 23.38
CA LEU A 6 -17.48 44.10 22.47
C LEU A 6 -17.57 42.57 22.40
N ALA A 7 -17.95 42.04 21.25
CA ALA A 7 -17.78 40.62 20.94
C ALA A 7 -16.27 40.35 20.71
N PRO A 8 -15.65 39.40 21.41
CA PRO A 8 -14.28 39.02 21.12
C PRO A 8 -14.23 38.24 19.81
N LEU A 9 -13.37 38.72 18.92
CA LEU A 9 -12.93 38.10 17.69
C LEU A 9 -12.30 36.72 18.03
N LEU A 10 -13.05 35.63 17.89
CA LEU A 10 -12.48 34.28 17.93
C LEU A 10 -11.72 34.05 16.62
N ILE A 11 -10.44 34.40 16.62
CA ILE A 11 -9.48 33.88 15.66
C ILE A 11 -9.29 32.40 16.01
N THR A 12 -10.09 31.52 15.41
CA THR A 12 -9.72 30.11 15.37
C THR A 12 -8.49 30.01 14.48
N LEU A 13 -7.31 29.95 15.10
CA LEU A 13 -6.13 29.38 14.46
C LEU A 13 -6.49 27.94 14.08
N SER A 14 -6.92 27.75 12.84
CA SER A 14 -6.86 26.45 12.18
C SER A 14 -5.37 26.13 12.06
N ILE A 15 -4.83 25.48 13.08
CA ILE A 15 -3.48 24.94 13.04
C ILE A 15 -3.46 23.99 11.85
N LEU A 16 -2.70 24.41 10.85
CA LEU A 16 -2.22 23.64 9.72
C LEU A 16 -1.68 22.31 10.26
N ASN A 17 -2.52 21.28 10.34
CA ASN A 17 -2.07 19.89 10.37
C ASN A 17 -1.67 19.49 8.94
N ILE A 18 -0.78 20.26 8.32
CA ILE A 18 0.02 19.72 7.21
C ILE A 18 1.04 18.85 7.92
N GLY A 19 0.66 17.58 8.06
CA GLY A 19 1.47 16.57 8.70
C GLY A 19 2.88 16.65 8.18
N PHE A 20 3.83 16.82 9.09
CA PHE A 20 5.17 16.28 8.92
C PHE A 20 5.02 14.76 8.79
N ILE A 21 4.60 14.30 7.62
CA ILE A 21 4.69 12.89 7.24
C ILE A 21 6.19 12.69 7.01
N GLY A 22 6.91 12.35 8.07
CA GLY A 22 8.32 12.03 7.99
C GLY A 22 8.54 10.93 6.95
N LYS A 23 9.75 10.89 6.36
CA LYS A 23 10.13 9.94 5.30
C LYS A 23 9.52 8.55 5.54
N PRO A 24 8.90 7.93 4.52
CA PRO A 24 8.28 6.63 4.67
C PRO A 24 9.35 5.60 5.07
N LYS A 25 8.97 4.63 5.90
CA LYS A 25 9.86 3.54 6.28
C LYS A 25 9.37 2.29 5.57
N LEU A 26 9.90 2.11 4.36
CA LEU A 26 9.43 1.06 3.46
C LEU A 26 9.92 -0.32 3.87
N GLU A 27 9.04 -1.30 3.75
CA GLU A 27 9.34 -2.72 3.80
C GLU A 27 8.76 -3.42 2.57
N VAL A 28 9.36 -4.55 2.20
CA VAL A 28 8.98 -5.32 1.02
C VAL A 28 8.60 -6.72 1.45
N LEU A 29 7.41 -7.17 1.05
CA LEU A 29 6.96 -8.54 1.22
C LEU A 29 6.59 -9.14 -0.13
N TYR A 30 7.18 -10.29 -0.44
CA TYR A 30 6.75 -11.10 -1.57
C TYR A 30 6.08 -12.37 -1.06
N CYS A 31 4.87 -12.64 -1.54
CA CYS A 31 4.03 -13.73 -1.03
C CYS A 31 3.52 -14.61 -2.17
N ASP A 32 3.97 -15.86 -2.21
CA ASP A 32 3.66 -16.82 -3.28
C ASP A 32 3.74 -18.27 -2.76
N GLN A 33 3.54 -19.25 -3.64
CA GLN A 33 3.90 -20.63 -3.37
C GLN A 33 5.42 -20.78 -3.38
N GLU A 34 5.93 -21.72 -2.58
CA GLU A 34 7.37 -21.89 -2.37
C GLU A 34 8.17 -22.09 -3.69
N LYS A 35 7.62 -22.83 -4.65
CA LYS A 35 8.25 -23.06 -5.97
C LYS A 35 8.35 -21.81 -6.84
N TYR A 36 7.59 -20.76 -6.56
CA TYR A 36 7.60 -19.49 -7.30
C TYR A 36 8.36 -18.38 -6.57
N MET A 37 8.88 -18.66 -5.37
CA MET A 37 9.67 -17.71 -4.60
C MET A 37 10.87 -17.19 -5.39
N LYS A 38 11.08 -15.88 -5.34
CA LYS A 38 12.18 -15.15 -6.00
C LYS A 38 13.10 -14.54 -4.97
N ALA A 39 14.36 -14.30 -5.34
CA ALA A 39 15.36 -13.79 -4.41
C ALA A 39 15.40 -12.26 -4.36
N SER A 40 14.86 -11.57 -5.37
CA SER A 40 14.93 -10.12 -5.51
C SER A 40 13.70 -9.54 -6.22
N ILE A 41 13.49 -8.22 -6.11
CA ILE A 41 12.38 -7.51 -6.76
C ILE A 41 12.57 -7.51 -8.28
N GLU A 42 13.81 -7.40 -8.73
CA GLU A 42 14.23 -7.29 -10.13
C GLU A 42 13.97 -8.58 -10.93
N GLU A 43 13.84 -9.72 -10.25
CA GLU A 43 13.50 -11.02 -10.86
C GLU A 43 11.99 -11.23 -11.09
N MET A 44 11.14 -10.28 -10.68
CA MET A 44 9.69 -10.43 -10.67
C MET A 44 9.04 -9.74 -11.87
N TRP A 45 8.12 -10.47 -12.52
CA TRP A 45 7.36 -9.97 -13.68
C TRP A 45 5.84 -10.02 -13.47
N GLU A 46 5.32 -11.02 -12.75
CA GLU A 46 3.87 -11.29 -12.69
C GLU A 46 3.23 -10.95 -11.33
N ASN A 47 3.90 -11.23 -10.22
CA ASN A 47 3.32 -11.17 -8.88
C ASN A 47 3.99 -10.11 -7.99
N PHE A 48 4.18 -8.89 -8.52
CA PHE A 48 4.90 -7.77 -7.88
C PHE A 48 4.91 -7.79 -6.34
N PRO A 49 6.05 -7.51 -5.70
CA PRO A 49 6.11 -7.53 -4.25
C PRO A 49 5.31 -6.37 -3.65
N TRP A 50 4.74 -6.59 -2.47
CA TRP A 50 4.07 -5.54 -1.69
C TRP A 50 5.12 -4.66 -1.03
N ILE A 51 5.38 -3.48 -1.61
CA ILE A 51 6.20 -2.43 -1.00
C ILE A 51 5.25 -1.52 -0.23
N TYR A 52 5.47 -1.38 1.08
CA TYR A 52 4.57 -0.61 1.94
C TYR A 52 5.31 0.17 3.03
N ASP A 53 4.75 1.29 3.46
CA ASP A 53 5.23 2.02 4.64
C ASP A 53 4.80 1.29 5.92
N ASN A 54 5.77 0.84 6.72
CA ASN A 54 5.52 0.03 7.91
C ASN A 54 4.85 0.78 9.08
N LYS A 55 4.57 2.08 8.91
CA LYS A 55 3.83 2.89 9.88
C LYS A 55 2.32 2.88 9.62
N ASN A 56 1.90 2.92 8.36
CA ASN A 56 0.49 3.15 7.98
C ASN A 56 -0.03 2.14 6.94
N GLY A 57 0.84 1.37 6.30
CA GLY A 57 0.49 0.36 5.30
C GLY A 57 0.25 0.91 3.90
N LYS A 58 0.49 2.21 3.65
CA LYS A 58 0.41 2.80 2.31
C LYS A 58 1.31 2.06 1.34
N LEU A 59 0.79 1.76 0.15
CA LEU A 59 1.54 1.04 -0.87
C LEU A 59 2.41 1.97 -1.70
N TYR A 60 3.46 1.36 -2.23
CA TYR A 60 4.43 1.98 -3.12
C TYR A 60 4.70 1.01 -4.28
N LYS A 61 5.13 1.55 -5.42
CA LYS A 61 5.53 0.78 -6.59
C LYS A 61 6.96 1.07 -6.95
N TYR A 62 7.68 0.03 -7.34
CA TYR A 62 9.02 0.14 -7.92
C TYR A 62 8.93 0.26 -9.44
N ASP A 63 9.53 1.32 -9.96
CA ASP A 63 9.82 1.50 -11.39
C ASP A 63 11.26 1.04 -11.65
N SER A 64 11.40 -0.11 -12.29
CA SER A 64 12.71 -0.71 -12.59
C SER A 64 13.48 0.02 -13.69
N PHE A 65 12.79 0.74 -14.57
CA PHE A 65 13.43 1.50 -15.65
C PHE A 65 14.11 2.75 -15.10
N LEU A 66 13.45 3.44 -14.16
CA LEU A 66 13.98 4.64 -13.52
C LEU A 66 14.77 4.35 -12.24
N ASN A 67 14.68 3.13 -11.72
CA ASN A 67 15.17 2.73 -10.39
C ASN A 67 14.61 3.64 -9.28
N GLU A 68 13.29 3.83 -9.30
CA GLU A 68 12.57 4.71 -8.37
C GLU A 68 11.43 3.99 -7.67
N ILE A 69 11.13 4.39 -6.44
CA ILE A 69 9.95 3.95 -5.71
C ILE A 69 9.03 5.14 -5.51
N ASN A 70 7.79 4.97 -5.93
CA ASN A 70 6.75 6.00 -5.91
C ASN A 70 5.57 5.56 -5.04
N PHE A 71 4.91 6.52 -4.39
CA PHE A 71 3.64 6.24 -3.72
C PHE A 71 2.63 5.71 -4.74
N MET A 72 1.89 4.66 -4.35
CA MET A 72 0.93 3.97 -5.20
C MET A 72 -0.44 3.96 -4.54
N GLU A 73 -1.30 4.86 -5.00
CA GLU A 73 -2.75 4.76 -4.82
C GLU A 73 -3.39 4.10 -6.05
N THR A 74 -2.90 4.51 -7.23
CA THR A 74 -3.25 3.91 -8.52
C THR A 74 -2.01 3.29 -9.17
N ASP A 75 -2.18 2.16 -9.83
CA ASP A 75 -1.19 1.57 -10.72
C ASP A 75 -1.62 1.64 -12.19
N LYS A 76 -0.67 1.96 -13.09
CA LYS A 76 -0.87 1.98 -14.53
C LYS A 76 -0.01 0.90 -15.19
N VAL A 77 -0.66 0.02 -15.96
CA VAL A 77 -0.02 -1.04 -16.76
C VAL A 77 -0.51 -0.91 -18.20
N GLY A 78 0.36 -0.44 -19.11
CA GLY A 78 -0.06 -0.03 -20.44
C GLY A 78 -1.09 1.10 -20.37
N ASP A 79 -2.26 0.94 -20.99
CA ASP A 79 -3.38 1.88 -20.90
C ASP A 79 -4.36 1.57 -19.77
N SER A 80 -4.11 0.50 -19.00
CA SER A 80 -4.98 0.10 -17.88
C SER A 80 -4.55 0.76 -16.59
N LEU A 81 -5.54 1.19 -15.82
CA LEU A 81 -5.46 1.78 -14.49
C LEU A 81 -6.16 0.88 -13.46
N TYR A 82 -5.51 0.70 -12.31
CA TYR A 82 -5.97 -0.09 -11.17
C TYR A 82 -5.84 0.76 -9.90
N THR A 83 -6.84 0.78 -9.02
CA THR A 83 -6.80 1.55 -7.77
C THR A 83 -6.77 0.61 -6.58
N PHE A 84 -5.85 0.83 -5.64
CA PHE A 84 -5.69 -0.01 -4.45
C PHE A 84 -5.98 0.76 -3.16
N GLU A 85 -6.66 0.09 -2.24
CA GLU A 85 -6.73 0.52 -0.84
C GLU A 85 -5.87 -0.40 0.02
N SER A 86 -5.08 0.21 0.91
CA SER A 86 -4.28 -0.52 1.89
C SER A 86 -4.29 0.13 3.26
N ARG A 87 -4.11 -0.68 4.29
CA ARG A 87 -3.90 -0.21 5.67
C ARG A 87 -3.16 -1.22 6.51
N LEU A 88 -2.43 -0.70 7.49
CA LEU A 88 -1.79 -1.50 8.53
C LEU A 88 -2.65 -1.51 9.79
N ASP A 89 -2.98 -2.71 10.27
CA ASP A 89 -3.73 -2.97 11.49
C ASP A 89 -2.85 -3.81 12.44
N GLY A 90 -2.05 -3.13 13.25
CA GLY A 90 -1.01 -3.75 14.07
C GLY A 90 0.08 -4.41 13.20
N LYS A 91 0.06 -5.75 13.11
CA LYS A 91 0.99 -6.55 12.30
C LYS A 91 0.34 -7.14 11.05
N ILE A 92 -0.90 -6.75 10.76
CA ILE A 92 -1.67 -7.25 9.63
C ILE A 92 -1.76 -6.15 8.57
N LEU A 93 -1.17 -6.39 7.40
CA LEU A 93 -1.34 -5.54 6.22
C LEU A 93 -2.56 -6.05 5.43
N LYS A 94 -3.54 -5.16 5.20
CA LYS A 94 -4.78 -5.46 4.47
C LYS A 94 -4.77 -4.68 3.17
N ILE A 95 -4.98 -5.37 2.04
CA ILE A 95 -4.95 -4.78 0.68
C ILE A 95 -6.17 -5.28 -0.11
N LYS A 96 -6.73 -4.41 -0.94
CA LYS A 96 -7.73 -4.76 -1.96
C LYS A 96 -7.64 -3.83 -3.17
N GLU A 97 -7.89 -4.36 -4.35
CA GLU A 97 -8.23 -3.55 -5.51
C GLU A 97 -9.63 -2.96 -5.32
N THR A 98 -9.85 -1.76 -5.82
CA THR A 98 -11.10 -1.00 -5.68
C THR A 98 -11.69 -0.59 -7.01
N GLU A 99 -10.83 -0.35 -7.99
CA GLU A 99 -11.22 0.05 -9.34
C GLU A 99 -10.25 -0.58 -10.34
N THR A 100 -10.77 -0.89 -11.51
CA THR A 100 -10.00 -1.34 -12.67
C THR A 100 -10.56 -0.68 -13.93
N SER A 101 -9.80 -0.73 -15.02
CA SER A 101 -10.18 -0.13 -16.28
C SER A 101 -11.32 -0.88 -16.99
N TYR A 102 -12.06 -0.15 -17.83
CA TYR A 102 -13.18 -0.71 -18.58
C TYR A 102 -12.76 -1.94 -19.40
N GLY A 103 -13.51 -3.04 -19.29
CA GLY A 103 -13.23 -4.30 -19.96
C GLY A 103 -12.35 -5.29 -19.17
N TYR A 104 -11.80 -4.88 -18.03
CA TYR A 104 -11.09 -5.77 -17.11
C TYR A 104 -12.00 -6.20 -15.95
N VAL A 105 -11.72 -7.40 -15.42
CA VAL A 105 -12.41 -7.91 -14.23
C VAL A 105 -11.66 -7.42 -13.00
N LEU A 106 -12.36 -6.72 -12.11
CA LEU A 106 -11.82 -6.30 -10.83
C LEU A 106 -11.31 -7.50 -10.05
N ASP A 107 -10.10 -7.43 -9.51
CA ASP A 107 -9.64 -8.43 -8.56
C ASP A 107 -10.40 -8.28 -7.24
N ASP A 108 -11.45 -9.09 -7.07
CA ASP A 108 -12.30 -9.05 -5.89
C ASP A 108 -11.63 -9.64 -4.65
N ARG A 109 -10.41 -10.19 -4.77
CA ARG A 109 -9.72 -10.83 -3.65
C ARG A 109 -9.30 -9.81 -2.59
N ARG A 110 -9.44 -10.22 -1.33
CA ARG A 110 -8.85 -9.50 -0.18
C ARG A 110 -7.52 -10.13 0.18
N TYR A 111 -6.45 -9.35 0.22
CA TYR A 111 -5.15 -9.81 0.68
C TYR A 111 -4.96 -9.41 2.14
N ILE A 112 -4.76 -10.41 3.01
CA ILE A 112 -4.47 -10.23 4.43
C ILE A 112 -3.09 -10.85 4.70
N ILE A 113 -2.12 -10.00 5.03
CA ILE A 113 -0.74 -10.42 5.23
C ILE A 113 -0.37 -10.24 6.69
N ASP A 114 -0.10 -11.35 7.37
CA ASP A 114 0.53 -11.34 8.69
C ASP A 114 2.04 -11.14 8.50
N ILE A 115 2.52 -9.95 8.85
CA ILE A 115 3.92 -9.53 8.66
C ILE A 115 4.84 -10.33 9.59
N LYS A 116 4.37 -10.66 10.80
CA LYS A 116 5.18 -11.36 11.80
C LYS A 116 5.34 -12.83 11.42
N GLU A 117 4.21 -13.47 11.10
CA GLU A 117 4.18 -14.89 10.72
C GLU A 117 4.59 -15.12 9.25
N LYS A 118 4.80 -14.03 8.50
CA LYS A 118 5.17 -14.02 7.08
C LYS A 118 4.26 -14.92 6.26
N LYS A 119 2.96 -14.66 6.34
CA LYS A 119 1.92 -15.46 5.72
C LYS A 119 0.88 -14.55 5.10
N SER A 120 0.52 -14.78 3.84
CA SER A 120 -0.63 -14.13 3.25
C SER A 120 -1.80 -15.10 3.14
N THR A 121 -2.99 -14.57 3.39
CA THR A 121 -4.25 -15.23 3.09
C THR A 121 -4.99 -14.34 2.10
N HIS A 122 -5.46 -14.93 1.01
CA HIS A 122 -6.34 -14.24 0.09
C HIS A 122 -7.55 -15.08 -0.27
N TYR A 123 -8.68 -14.42 -0.48
CA TYR A 123 -9.96 -15.08 -0.75
C TYR A 123 -10.85 -14.16 -1.60
N PRO A 124 -11.66 -14.72 -2.51
CA PRO A 124 -12.73 -13.99 -3.20
C PRO A 124 -13.75 -13.44 -2.21
N VAL A 125 -14.32 -12.25 -2.48
CA VAL A 125 -15.30 -11.64 -1.58
C VAL A 125 -16.62 -12.40 -1.61
N ASP A 126 -17.01 -12.94 -2.75
CA ASP A 126 -18.24 -13.71 -2.94
C ASP A 126 -18.17 -15.13 -2.34
N ASN A 127 -16.97 -15.66 -2.11
CA ASN A 127 -16.75 -16.99 -1.54
C ASN A 127 -15.53 -17.06 -0.60
N PRO A 128 -15.64 -16.51 0.62
CA PRO A 128 -14.53 -16.44 1.57
C PRO A 128 -13.97 -17.80 2.03
N GLU A 129 -14.75 -18.88 1.89
CA GLU A 129 -14.32 -20.25 2.24
C GLU A 129 -13.22 -20.75 1.29
N ARG A 130 -13.12 -20.21 0.08
CA ARG A 130 -12.04 -20.48 -0.88
C ARG A 130 -10.79 -19.63 -0.56
N LYS A 131 -10.27 -19.82 0.64
CA LYS A 131 -9.04 -19.16 1.09
C LYS A 131 -7.80 -19.86 0.51
N TYR A 132 -6.89 -19.05 0.00
CA TYR A 132 -5.57 -19.44 -0.45
C TYR A 132 -4.55 -18.89 0.52
N ILE A 133 -3.55 -19.70 0.85
CA ILE A 133 -2.53 -19.37 1.83
C ILE A 133 -1.18 -19.46 1.14
N ASN A 134 -0.45 -18.34 1.14
CA ASN A 134 0.92 -18.28 0.63
C ASN A 134 1.88 -17.96 1.77
N ARG A 135 3.12 -18.44 1.61
CA ARG A 135 4.24 -18.00 2.45
C ARG A 135 4.69 -16.63 1.95
N CYS A 136 5.21 -15.79 2.85
CA CYS A 136 5.87 -14.55 2.48
C CYS A 136 7.35 -14.58 2.84
N ILE A 137 8.14 -13.83 2.11
CA ILE A 137 9.52 -13.51 2.43
C ILE A 137 9.69 -11.99 2.45
N LYS A 138 10.63 -11.53 3.27
CA LYS A 138 11.06 -10.14 3.25
C LYS A 138 12.18 -10.01 2.23
N LEU A 139 12.10 -8.98 1.41
CA LEU A 139 13.12 -8.66 0.43
C LEU A 139 13.77 -7.32 0.77
N ASP A 140 14.98 -7.16 0.27
CA ASP A 140 15.67 -5.89 0.30
C ASP A 140 15.18 -5.01 -0.85
N LEU A 141 15.29 -3.69 -0.64
CA LEU A 141 15.08 -2.73 -1.70
C LEU A 141 16.23 -2.79 -2.71
N PRO A 142 15.97 -2.53 -4.00
CA PRO A 142 17.00 -2.43 -5.02
C PRO A 142 18.11 -1.45 -4.62
N LYS A 143 19.36 -1.80 -4.93
CA LYS A 143 20.50 -1.00 -4.51
C LYS A 143 20.46 0.38 -5.18
N GLY A 144 20.60 1.43 -4.38
CA GLY A 144 20.64 2.81 -4.88
C GLY A 144 19.29 3.34 -5.37
N VAL A 145 18.19 2.63 -5.08
CA VAL A 145 16.84 3.07 -5.46
C VAL A 145 16.53 4.43 -4.84
N LYS A 146 15.91 5.31 -5.64
CA LYS A 146 15.44 6.62 -5.17
C LYS A 146 14.00 6.48 -4.69
N ILE A 147 13.71 6.99 -3.48
CA ILE A 147 12.36 6.95 -2.91
C ILE A 147 11.73 8.34 -3.03
N ASN A 148 10.67 8.44 -3.82
CA ASN A 148 9.87 9.64 -4.01
C ASN A 148 8.68 9.61 -3.03
N TYR A 149 8.52 10.64 -2.20
CA TYR A 149 7.49 10.73 -1.15
C TYR A 149 7.00 12.16 -0.91
#